data_AF-A0A1L9SHN6-F1
#
_entry.id   AF-A0A1L9SHN6-F1
#
_cell.length_a   1.000
_cell.length_b   1.000
_cell.length_c   1.000
_cell.angle_alpha   90.00
_cell.angle_beta   90.00
_cell.angle_gamma   90.00
#
_symmetry.space_group_name_H-M   'P 1'
#
loop_
_entity.id
_entity.type
_entity.pdbx_description
1 polymer ?
#
loop_
_entity_poly.entity_id
_entity_poly.type
_entity_poly.pdbx_seq_one_letter_code
_entity_poly.pdbx_strand_id
1 'polypeptide(L)'
;MPRKFYSTNPLPFFCWICGGHLHSDDDWQLGTPPLLVSEKEEWQQIWKQHARWKRTRNRPFAIHLPASELSMAFQQQKGWYHLFRMILEKADESPCRPSYSLSGIGDMDGARAPHRLFFVPLDPEMAYIGCPGHKTARIAVVARIPHPSRAHDIDDDDDDDDDGDDPALKGYLLHARCWDLLERQLGSRATQQLDYILAALKKFWSQEGALEIPRLIYQGLIDFTGKPIFMESQRSVTGGVIVPYPGIDDPFHIPAVNELLHRSRVRGEEGPVTALSSSSSSSVTAYLSTRLSLPLEIKYAISDYLDATSVRNMLLAFGESLPVSYWLHRIPTTLYMEIQDKALTAPETIDWPYLTMMVNDKNILGDSLGIWNRSRILAILTQVTEYVNELDTLNGRAI
;
A
#
# COMPACT_ATOMS: atom_id res chain seq x y z
N MET A 1 26.38 -2.73 -14.98
CA MET A 1 26.19 -1.28 -15.18
C MET A 1 27.36 -0.53 -14.55
N PRO A 2 27.58 0.76 -14.80
CA PRO A 2 28.63 1.51 -14.12
C PRO A 2 28.31 1.66 -12.63
N ARG A 3 29.27 1.33 -11.75
CA ARG A 3 29.16 1.55 -10.29
C ARG A 3 28.80 3.00 -9.92
N LYS A 4 29.19 3.96 -10.76
CA LYS A 4 28.89 5.40 -10.55
C LYS A 4 27.41 5.78 -10.56
N PHE A 5 26.51 4.90 -10.99
CA PHE A 5 25.07 5.21 -11.09
C PHE A 5 24.20 4.50 -10.04
N TYR A 6 24.78 3.57 -9.27
CA TYR A 6 24.07 2.80 -8.26
C TYR A 6 24.86 2.93 -6.96
N SER A 7 24.28 3.64 -5.98
CA SER A 7 24.93 3.86 -4.69
C SER A 7 25.13 2.54 -3.95
N THR A 8 26.34 2.33 -3.43
CA THR A 8 26.70 1.13 -2.65
C THR A 8 26.44 1.26 -1.15
N ASN A 9 25.97 2.43 -0.68
CA ASN A 9 25.67 2.64 0.73
C ASN A 9 24.15 2.83 0.91
N PRO A 10 23.40 1.77 1.28
CA PRO A 10 21.97 1.86 1.54
C PRO A 10 21.75 2.46 2.93
N LEU A 11 21.93 3.77 3.04
CA LEU A 11 21.40 4.47 4.21
C LEU A 11 19.87 4.27 4.26
N PRO A 12 19.27 4.02 5.44
CA PRO A 12 17.85 3.73 5.49
C PRO A 12 17.00 4.96 5.11
N PHE A 13 16.22 4.82 4.05
CA PHE A 13 15.21 5.79 3.64
C PHE A 13 13.86 5.34 4.15
N PHE A 14 13.07 6.24 4.75
CA PHE A 14 11.78 5.93 5.36
C PHE A 14 10.65 6.66 4.65
N CYS A 15 9.54 5.96 4.46
CA CYS A 15 8.33 6.51 3.87
C CYS A 15 7.61 7.38 4.90
N TRP A 16 7.28 8.61 4.53
CA TRP A 16 6.56 9.54 5.40
C TRP A 16 5.13 9.11 5.74
N ILE A 17 4.51 8.22 4.96
CA ILE A 17 3.17 7.68 5.28
C ILE A 17 3.28 6.51 6.25
N CYS A 18 4.09 5.50 5.95
CA CYS A 18 4.09 4.26 6.73
C CYS A 18 5.26 4.11 7.70
N GLY A 19 6.26 4.98 7.65
CA GLY A 19 7.51 4.84 8.42
C GLY A 19 8.36 3.63 8.03
N GLY A 20 7.98 2.87 6.99
CA GLY A 20 8.73 1.71 6.50
C GLY A 20 9.88 2.08 5.58
N HIS A 21 10.87 1.20 5.46
CA HIS A 21 12.00 1.41 4.55
C HIS A 21 11.58 1.43 3.08
N LEU A 22 12.18 2.31 2.26
CA LEU A 22 12.03 2.29 0.80
C LEU A 22 13.12 1.48 0.08
N HIS A 23 13.94 0.73 0.81
CA HIS A 23 15.00 -0.09 0.24
C HIS A 23 14.88 -1.50 0.77
N SER A 24 15.22 -2.48 -0.07
CA SER A 24 15.49 -3.82 0.42
C SER A 24 16.95 -3.91 0.84
N ASP A 25 17.23 -4.78 1.81
CA ASP A 25 18.58 -5.22 2.14
C ASP A 25 19.19 -6.12 1.04
N ASP A 26 18.40 -6.44 0.01
CA ASP A 26 18.87 -7.23 -1.12
C ASP A 26 19.75 -6.33 -1.99
N ASP A 27 21.04 -6.33 -1.70
CA ASP A 27 22.05 -5.59 -2.47
C ASP A 27 21.87 -5.86 -3.96
N TRP A 28 21.47 -4.82 -4.70
CA TRP A 28 21.37 -4.91 -6.15
C TRP A 28 22.71 -5.37 -6.72
N GLN A 29 22.69 -6.49 -7.45
CA GLN A 29 23.91 -7.08 -7.95
C GLN A 29 24.37 -6.42 -9.24
N LEU A 30 25.65 -6.06 -9.29
CA LEU A 30 26.21 -5.41 -10.47
C LEU A 30 26.04 -6.28 -11.73
N GLY A 31 25.25 -5.78 -12.68
CA GLY A 31 25.05 -6.46 -13.96
C GLY A 31 23.81 -7.36 -14.01
N THR A 32 23.04 -7.46 -12.93
CA THR A 32 21.67 -7.98 -13.00
C THR A 32 20.72 -6.86 -13.44
N PRO A 33 19.57 -7.20 -14.05
CA PRO A 33 18.53 -6.22 -14.28
C PRO A 33 18.02 -5.62 -12.95
N PRO A 34 17.44 -4.41 -12.96
CA PRO A 34 16.58 -3.94 -11.87
C PRO A 34 15.50 -4.98 -11.55
N LEU A 35 15.12 -5.08 -10.27
CA LEU A 35 14.23 -6.13 -9.77
C LEU A 35 12.92 -6.22 -10.58
N LEU A 36 12.27 -5.08 -10.81
CA LEU A 36 11.00 -5.00 -11.51
C LEU A 36 11.05 -5.39 -12.98
N VAL A 37 12.22 -5.43 -13.62
CA VAL A 37 12.32 -5.79 -15.04
C VAL A 37 11.81 -7.21 -15.31
N SER A 38 11.87 -8.13 -14.34
CA SER A 38 11.33 -9.48 -14.52
C SER A 38 9.81 -9.57 -14.54
N GLU A 39 9.10 -8.53 -14.09
CA GLU A 39 7.64 -8.51 -13.98
C GLU A 39 6.91 -8.60 -15.33
N LYS A 40 7.53 -8.10 -16.41
CA LYS A 40 6.98 -8.20 -17.77
C LYS A 40 8.00 -8.67 -18.78
N GLU A 41 7.57 -9.52 -19.71
CA GLU A 41 8.44 -10.03 -20.77
C GLU A 41 9.02 -8.90 -21.64
N GLU A 42 8.21 -7.90 -21.99
CA GLU A 42 8.65 -6.72 -22.74
C GLU A 42 9.80 -5.97 -22.05
N TRP A 43 9.74 -5.81 -20.73
CA TRP A 43 10.80 -5.14 -19.95
C TRP A 43 12.08 -5.98 -19.95
N GLN A 44 11.95 -7.30 -19.80
CA GLN A 44 13.08 -8.22 -19.92
C GLN A 44 13.73 -8.15 -21.30
N GLN A 45 12.94 -8.02 -22.38
CA GLN A 45 13.46 -7.88 -23.73
C GLN A 45 14.24 -6.57 -23.90
N ILE A 46 13.72 -5.45 -23.38
CA ILE A 46 14.42 -4.15 -23.37
C ILE A 46 15.76 -4.27 -22.63
N TRP A 47 15.79 -4.93 -21.47
CA TRP A 47 17.02 -5.19 -20.74
C TRP A 47 18.00 -6.08 -21.52
N LYS A 48 17.54 -7.19 -22.11
CA LYS A 48 18.38 -8.09 -22.92
C LYS A 48 19.02 -7.34 -24.10
N GLN A 49 18.27 -6.45 -24.74
CA GLN A 49 18.80 -5.59 -25.80
C GLN A 49 19.88 -4.65 -25.23
N HIS A 50 19.61 -3.95 -24.13
CA HIS A 50 20.58 -3.08 -23.47
C HIS A 50 21.87 -3.81 -23.07
N ALA A 51 21.76 -5.04 -22.55
CA ALA A 51 22.88 -5.84 -22.08
C ALA A 51 23.76 -6.41 -23.22
N ARG A 52 23.24 -6.55 -24.45
CA ARG A 52 23.99 -7.10 -25.59
C ARG A 52 25.04 -6.13 -26.14
N TRP A 53 24.81 -4.82 -26.10
CA TRP A 53 25.71 -3.86 -26.74
C TRP A 53 26.81 -3.37 -25.79
N LYS A 54 28.08 -3.59 -26.16
CA LYS A 54 29.24 -3.14 -25.35
C LYS A 54 29.22 -1.63 -25.04
N ARG A 55 28.72 -0.80 -25.98
CA ARG A 55 28.63 0.66 -25.81
C ARG A 55 27.56 1.09 -24.79
N THR A 56 26.48 0.34 -24.63
CA THR A 56 25.39 0.66 -23.69
C THR A 56 25.60 0.05 -22.31
N ARG A 57 26.42 -1.01 -22.17
CA ARG A 57 26.78 -1.56 -20.84
C ARG A 57 27.35 -0.52 -19.86
N ASN A 58 27.96 0.54 -20.39
CA ASN A 58 28.50 1.66 -19.63
C ASN A 58 27.53 2.84 -19.47
N ARG A 59 26.31 2.72 -19.98
CA ARG A 59 25.25 3.73 -19.86
C ARG A 59 24.26 3.32 -18.76
N PRO A 60 23.61 4.30 -18.12
CA PRO A 60 22.51 4.04 -17.22
C PRO A 60 21.35 3.41 -18.02
N PHE A 61 20.64 2.48 -17.39
CA PHE A 61 19.49 1.81 -17.96
C PHE A 61 18.24 2.33 -17.27
N ALA A 62 17.30 2.86 -18.04
CA ALA A 62 15.96 3.15 -17.57
C ALA A 62 14.92 2.72 -18.60
N ILE A 63 13.78 2.24 -18.11
CA ILE A 63 12.55 2.13 -18.88
C ILE A 63 11.66 3.27 -18.43
N HIS A 64 11.23 4.14 -19.34
CA HIS A 64 10.25 5.19 -19.06
C HIS A 64 8.87 4.70 -19.49
N LEU A 65 7.88 4.85 -18.61
CA LEU A 65 6.51 4.35 -18.82
C LEU A 65 5.49 5.25 -18.11
N PRO A 66 4.20 5.18 -18.47
CA PRO A 66 3.13 5.77 -17.66
C PRO A 66 3.09 5.18 -16.24
N ALA A 67 2.70 5.97 -15.24
CA ALA A 67 2.57 5.51 -13.86
C ALA A 67 1.54 4.38 -13.71
N SER A 68 0.49 4.39 -14.52
CA SER A 68 -0.57 3.36 -14.54
C SER A 68 -0.07 1.95 -14.88
N GLU A 69 1.05 1.84 -15.61
CA GLU A 69 1.68 0.55 -15.90
C GLU A 69 2.28 -0.12 -14.65
N LEU A 70 2.49 0.64 -13.56
CA LEU A 70 2.95 0.15 -12.26
C LEU A 70 1.79 -0.04 -11.27
N SER A 71 0.54 0.15 -11.68
CA SER A 71 -0.63 -0.11 -10.80
C SER A 71 -0.99 -1.59 -10.66
N MET A 72 -0.32 -2.48 -11.41
CA MET A 72 -0.55 -3.93 -11.38
C MET A 72 0.00 -4.61 -10.12
N ALA A 73 -0.54 -5.78 -9.77
CA ALA A 73 0.08 -6.65 -8.77
C ALA A 73 1.41 -7.19 -9.30
N PHE A 74 2.46 -7.13 -8.48
CA PHE A 74 3.78 -7.67 -8.82
C PHE A 74 3.88 -9.15 -8.46
N GLN A 75 4.53 -9.93 -9.32
CA GLN A 75 4.86 -11.33 -9.06
C GLN A 75 5.90 -11.43 -7.94
N GLN A 76 6.83 -10.47 -7.88
CA GLN A 76 7.79 -10.37 -6.79
C GLN A 76 7.16 -9.66 -5.61
N GLN A 77 7.11 -10.37 -4.47
CA GLN A 77 6.54 -9.86 -3.22
C GLN A 77 7.11 -8.50 -2.80
N LYS A 78 8.40 -8.25 -3.07
CA LYS A 78 9.09 -7.00 -2.73
C LYS A 78 9.08 -5.95 -3.85
N GLY A 79 8.49 -6.22 -5.02
CA GLY A 79 8.53 -5.28 -6.15
C GLY A 79 8.01 -3.88 -5.79
N TRP A 80 6.95 -3.83 -4.99
CA TRP A 80 6.34 -2.58 -4.54
C TRP A 80 7.24 -1.73 -3.63
N TYR A 81 8.16 -2.34 -2.89
CA TYR A 81 9.03 -1.66 -1.92
C TYR A 81 9.99 -0.67 -2.57
N HIS A 82 10.41 -0.99 -3.80
CA HIS A 82 11.37 -0.20 -4.55
C HIS A 82 10.71 0.98 -5.27
N LEU A 83 9.38 1.01 -5.34
CA LEU A 83 8.67 2.09 -6.00
C LEU A 83 8.38 3.22 -5.03
N PHE A 84 8.84 4.42 -5.37
CA PHE A 84 8.62 5.60 -4.54
C PHE A 84 8.01 6.76 -5.33
N ARG A 85 7.34 7.64 -4.59
CA ARG A 85 6.97 9.00 -4.99
C ARG A 85 7.58 9.98 -4.00
N MET A 86 7.60 11.25 -4.35
CA MET A 86 7.93 12.35 -3.46
C MET A 86 6.84 13.41 -3.50
N ILE A 87 6.52 13.98 -2.34
CA ILE A 87 5.86 15.30 -2.31
C ILE A 87 6.98 16.32 -2.40
N LEU A 88 7.03 17.06 -3.50
CA LEU A 88 8.05 18.04 -3.82
C LEU A 88 7.69 19.37 -3.17
N GLU A 89 8.62 19.95 -2.43
CA GLU A 89 8.54 21.27 -1.82
C GLU A 89 9.31 22.25 -2.69
N LYS A 90 8.58 23.15 -3.37
CA LYS A 90 9.18 24.20 -4.19
C LYS A 90 9.46 25.40 -3.29
N ALA A 91 10.70 25.86 -3.29
CA ALA A 91 11.06 27.15 -2.73
C ALA A 91 10.47 28.25 -3.63
N ASP A 92 9.20 28.61 -3.40
CA ASP A 92 8.64 29.82 -4.00
C ASP A 92 9.28 31.07 -3.39
N GLU A 93 9.22 32.20 -4.11
CA GLU A 93 9.74 33.50 -3.69
C GLU A 93 9.12 34.03 -2.37
N SER A 94 8.02 33.43 -1.92
CA SER A 94 7.37 33.76 -0.64
C SER A 94 7.71 32.70 0.43
N PRO A 95 8.59 33.00 1.40
CA PRO A 95 9.01 32.06 2.44
C PRO A 95 7.85 31.63 3.37
N CYS A 96 6.70 32.28 3.29
CA CYS A 96 5.57 32.02 4.18
C CYS A 96 4.66 30.87 3.72
N ARG A 97 4.70 30.44 2.45
CA ARG A 97 3.84 29.37 1.92
C ARG A 97 4.56 28.59 0.81
N PRO A 98 5.29 27.52 1.13
CA PRO A 98 5.84 26.63 0.11
C PRO A 98 4.71 26.02 -0.73
N SER A 99 4.92 25.93 -2.05
CA SER A 99 4.02 25.18 -2.92
C SER A 99 4.48 23.73 -3.04
N TYR A 100 3.49 22.83 -3.03
CA TYR A 100 3.72 21.40 -3.08
C TYR A 100 3.21 20.79 -4.39
N SER A 101 3.93 19.80 -4.90
CA SER A 101 3.47 18.98 -6.03
C SER A 101 3.85 17.52 -5.83
N LEU A 102 3.00 16.60 -6.25
CA LEU A 102 3.33 15.18 -6.27
C LEU A 102 4.27 14.87 -7.44
N SER A 103 5.26 14.02 -7.22
CA SER A 103 6.10 13.48 -8.29
C SER A 103 5.45 12.28 -8.98
N GLY A 104 6.01 11.89 -10.14
CA GLY A 104 5.81 10.56 -10.69
C GLY A 104 6.50 9.46 -9.85
N ILE A 105 6.50 8.23 -10.37
CA ILE A 105 7.03 7.06 -9.68
C ILE A 105 8.49 6.80 -10.11
N GLY A 106 9.40 6.73 -9.14
CA GLY A 106 10.78 6.30 -9.36
C GLY A 106 11.04 4.90 -8.83
N ASP A 107 12.03 4.24 -9.41
CA ASP A 107 12.62 3.00 -8.90
C ASP A 107 13.83 3.33 -8.01
N MET A 108 13.71 3.02 -6.72
CA MET A 108 14.66 3.40 -5.67
C MET A 108 16.09 2.96 -5.97
N ASP A 109 16.27 1.79 -6.57
CA ASP A 109 17.61 1.23 -6.80
C ASP A 109 18.41 2.09 -7.78
N GLY A 110 17.74 2.63 -8.81
CA GLY A 110 18.38 3.48 -9.82
C GLY A 110 18.15 4.98 -9.64
N ALA A 111 17.25 5.39 -8.76
CA ALA A 111 16.95 6.80 -8.51
C ALA A 111 18.03 7.53 -7.72
N ARG A 112 18.86 6.81 -6.96
CA ARG A 112 19.86 7.42 -6.08
C ARG A 112 20.96 8.09 -6.89
N ALA A 113 21.14 9.38 -6.63
CA ALA A 113 22.28 10.15 -7.08
C ALA A 113 23.28 10.31 -5.93
N PRO A 114 24.53 10.75 -6.22
CA PRO A 114 25.50 11.14 -5.19
C PRO A 114 24.92 12.19 -4.21
N HIS A 115 25.56 12.33 -3.05
CA HIS A 115 25.20 13.34 -2.03
C HIS A 115 23.74 13.23 -1.52
N ARG A 116 23.21 12.01 -1.40
CA ARG A 116 21.86 11.74 -0.87
C ARG A 116 20.72 12.39 -1.69
N LEU A 117 20.98 12.64 -2.98
CA LEU A 117 20.02 13.19 -3.94
C LEU A 117 19.25 12.08 -4.67
N PHE A 118 18.10 12.44 -5.24
CA PHE A 118 17.22 11.53 -5.97
C PHE A 118 16.88 12.06 -7.35
N PHE A 119 16.89 11.20 -8.36
CA PHE A 119 16.25 11.45 -9.64
C PHE A 119 14.74 11.22 -9.51
N VAL A 120 13.94 12.24 -9.78
CA VAL A 120 12.50 12.21 -9.52
C VAL A 120 11.73 12.68 -10.75
N PRO A 121 10.74 11.92 -11.26
CA PRO A 121 9.88 12.39 -12.34
C PRO A 121 9.02 13.56 -11.85
N LEU A 122 8.96 14.66 -12.59
CA LEU A 122 8.18 15.84 -12.21
C LEU A 122 6.68 15.69 -12.49
N ASP A 123 6.30 14.78 -13.39
CA ASP A 123 4.92 14.52 -13.79
C ASP A 123 4.36 13.33 -12.97
N PRO A 124 3.27 13.51 -12.20
CA PRO A 124 2.61 12.44 -11.45
C PRO A 124 2.25 11.20 -12.26
N GLU A 125 2.00 11.37 -13.57
CA GLU A 125 1.58 10.31 -14.48
C GLU A 125 2.77 9.59 -15.15
N MET A 126 4.00 9.99 -14.83
CA MET A 126 5.21 9.32 -15.33
C MET A 126 5.74 8.32 -14.30
N ALA A 127 6.34 7.25 -14.80
CA ALA A 127 7.22 6.39 -14.05
C ALA A 127 8.52 6.05 -14.80
N TYR A 128 9.52 5.57 -14.06
CA TYR A 128 10.62 4.82 -14.64
C TYR A 128 11.04 3.62 -13.78
N ILE A 129 11.62 2.61 -14.43
CA ILE A 129 12.31 1.47 -13.81
C ILE A 129 13.81 1.59 -14.12
N GLY A 130 14.69 1.43 -13.14
CA GLY A 130 16.14 1.61 -13.26
C GLY A 130 16.63 3.03 -12.99
N CYS A 131 17.72 3.44 -13.64
CA CYS A 131 18.39 4.72 -13.44
C CYS A 131 18.28 5.61 -14.69
N PRO A 132 17.62 6.79 -14.62
CA PRO A 132 17.51 7.70 -15.76
C PRO A 132 18.84 8.40 -16.10
N GLY A 133 19.79 8.39 -15.16
CA GLY A 133 21.19 8.74 -15.39
C GLY A 133 21.55 10.22 -15.35
N HIS A 134 20.62 11.14 -15.59
CA HIS A 134 20.86 12.58 -15.52
C HIS A 134 19.57 13.40 -15.40
N LYS A 135 19.72 14.66 -14.95
CA LYS A 135 18.63 15.66 -14.93
C LYS A 135 18.14 15.93 -16.35
N THR A 136 16.83 15.98 -16.53
CA THR A 136 16.18 16.37 -17.79
C THR A 136 15.04 17.34 -17.51
N ALA A 137 14.36 17.84 -18.54
CA ALA A 137 13.17 18.67 -18.36
C ALA A 137 12.02 17.96 -17.61
N ARG A 138 12.04 16.62 -17.57
CA ARG A 138 11.00 15.80 -16.93
C ARG A 138 11.47 15.08 -15.66
N ILE A 139 12.78 15.09 -15.39
CA ILE A 139 13.39 14.41 -14.24
C ILE A 139 14.25 15.42 -13.50
N ALA A 140 13.84 15.74 -12.28
CA ALA A 140 14.57 16.62 -11.39
C ALA A 140 15.55 15.83 -10.52
N VAL A 141 16.52 16.57 -9.96
CA VAL A 141 17.38 16.09 -8.88
C VAL A 141 16.85 16.75 -7.60
N VAL A 142 16.50 15.95 -6.61
CA VAL A 142 15.76 16.37 -5.42
C VAL A 142 16.50 15.94 -4.17
N ALA A 143 16.70 16.85 -3.21
CA ALA A 143 17.14 16.47 -1.88
C ALA A 143 15.97 15.90 -1.08
N ARG A 144 16.21 14.79 -0.39
CA ARG A 144 15.21 14.28 0.54
C ARG A 144 15.09 15.18 1.76
N ILE A 145 13.87 15.31 2.26
CA ILE A 145 13.61 15.82 3.60
C ILE A 145 13.64 14.61 4.55
N PRO A 146 14.53 14.60 5.56
CA PRO A 146 14.69 13.47 6.46
C PRO A 146 13.42 13.15 7.24
N HIS A 147 13.09 11.86 7.35
CA HIS A 147 12.00 11.41 8.21
C HIS A 147 12.35 11.62 9.70
N PRO A 148 11.40 12.05 10.57
CA PRO A 148 11.68 12.33 11.98
C PRO A 148 12.30 11.15 12.76
N SER A 149 11.98 9.91 12.38
CA SER A 149 12.60 8.69 12.95
C SER A 149 14.13 8.61 12.79
N ARG A 150 14.74 9.53 12.05
CA ARG A 150 16.18 9.55 11.74
C ARG A 150 16.89 10.82 12.21
N ALA A 151 16.28 11.62 13.09
CA ALA A 151 16.89 12.86 13.57
C ALA A 151 18.26 12.66 14.28
N HIS A 152 18.66 11.43 14.61
CA HIS A 152 19.88 11.11 15.34
C HIS A 152 21.06 10.56 14.51
N ASP A 153 20.91 10.29 13.21
CA ASP A 153 22.01 9.73 12.37
C ASP A 153 22.75 10.79 11.53
N ILE A 154 22.66 12.07 11.91
CA ILE A 154 23.27 13.18 11.15
C ILE A 154 24.66 13.55 11.71
N ASP A 155 25.05 13.00 12.86
CA ASP A 155 26.20 13.52 13.61
C ASP A 155 27.57 12.96 13.24
N ASP A 156 27.71 11.96 12.38
CA ASP A 156 29.03 11.38 12.10
C ASP A 156 29.39 11.37 10.60
N ASP A 157 30.48 12.09 10.32
CA ASP A 157 31.44 11.94 9.22
C ASP A 157 30.96 12.23 7.79
N ASP A 158 30.96 13.52 7.42
CA ASP A 158 31.66 14.02 6.23
C ASP A 158 31.50 15.56 6.20
N ASP A 159 32.30 16.26 7.01
CA ASP A 159 32.68 17.67 6.85
C ASP A 159 33.51 17.85 5.56
N ASP A 160 32.99 17.41 4.41
CA ASP A 160 33.52 17.83 3.12
C ASP A 160 32.75 19.09 2.72
N ASP A 161 33.45 20.21 2.82
CA ASP A 161 33.12 21.55 2.34
C ASP A 161 32.62 21.55 0.89
N ASP A 162 31.40 21.08 0.63
CA ASP A 162 30.72 21.34 -0.65
C ASP A 162 29.96 22.66 -0.52
N ASP A 163 30.60 23.73 -0.99
CA ASP A 163 30.02 25.03 -1.36
C ASP A 163 28.89 24.91 -2.43
N GLY A 164 28.29 23.72 -2.60
CA GLY A 164 27.29 23.38 -3.57
C GLY A 164 25.91 23.83 -3.13
N ASP A 165 25.37 24.81 -3.85
CA ASP A 165 23.99 25.30 -3.79
C ASP A 165 23.02 24.26 -3.22
N ASP A 166 22.52 24.52 -2.01
CA ASP A 166 21.49 23.73 -1.34
C ASP A 166 20.37 23.49 -2.38
N PRO A 167 20.12 22.22 -2.79
CA PRO A 167 19.38 21.95 -4.01
C PRO A 167 18.01 22.61 -3.93
N ALA A 168 17.68 23.38 -4.97
CA ALA A 168 16.48 24.21 -5.02
C ALA A 168 15.15 23.44 -4.83
N LEU A 169 15.18 22.11 -4.96
CA LEU A 169 14.02 21.25 -4.81
C LEU A 169 14.27 20.19 -3.72
N LYS A 170 13.41 20.22 -2.71
CA LYS A 170 13.40 19.27 -1.60
C LYS A 170 12.14 18.41 -1.68
N GLY A 171 12.10 17.23 -1.05
CA GLY A 171 10.89 16.43 -1.06
C GLY A 171 10.78 15.33 0.00
N TYR A 172 9.54 14.96 0.30
CA TYR A 172 9.16 13.94 1.28
C TYR A 172 9.00 12.59 0.59
N LEU A 173 9.82 11.59 0.93
CA LEU A 173 9.79 10.27 0.31
C LEU A 173 8.59 9.43 0.76
N LEU A 174 7.92 8.79 -0.19
CA LEU A 174 6.75 7.93 0.00
C LEU A 174 6.87 6.65 -0.80
N HIS A 175 6.41 5.50 -0.29
CA HIS A 175 6.15 4.36 -1.18
C HIS A 175 5.02 4.70 -2.12
N ALA A 176 5.13 4.27 -3.39
CA ALA A 176 4.06 4.47 -4.36
C ALA A 176 2.74 3.83 -3.89
N ARG A 177 2.78 2.60 -3.33
CA ARG A 177 1.60 1.93 -2.77
C ARG A 177 0.99 2.61 -1.54
N CYS A 178 1.82 3.25 -0.71
CA CYS A 178 1.30 4.02 0.42
C CYS A 178 0.54 5.26 -0.07
N TRP A 179 1.02 5.88 -1.16
CA TRP A 179 0.28 6.96 -1.81
C TRP A 179 -1.05 6.46 -2.40
N ASP A 180 -1.07 5.33 -3.09
CA ASP A 180 -2.30 4.75 -3.66
C ASP A 180 -3.37 4.52 -2.56
N LEU A 181 -2.96 4.06 -1.37
CA LEU A 181 -3.86 3.90 -0.21
C LEU A 181 -4.39 5.23 0.33
N LEU A 182 -3.53 6.26 0.42
CA LEU A 182 -3.92 7.61 0.85
C LEU A 182 -4.91 8.23 -0.14
N GLU A 183 -4.61 8.14 -1.44
CA GLU A 183 -5.47 8.64 -2.50
C GLU A 183 -6.84 7.95 -2.49
N ARG A 184 -6.88 6.65 -2.20
CA ARG A 184 -8.15 5.94 -2.05
C ARG A 184 -8.99 6.43 -0.87
N GLN A 185 -8.39 6.88 0.23
CA GLN A 185 -9.12 7.43 1.37
C GLN A 185 -9.60 8.87 1.13
N LEU A 186 -8.78 9.70 0.50
CA LEU A 186 -9.05 11.13 0.34
C LEU A 186 -9.67 11.50 -1.02
N GLY A 187 -9.63 10.59 -2.00
CA GLY A 187 -10.01 10.86 -3.38
C GLY A 187 -9.19 12.00 -3.99
N SER A 188 -9.86 12.88 -4.75
CA SER A 188 -9.22 14.04 -5.38
C SER A 188 -8.55 15.01 -4.40
N ARG A 189 -8.93 14.98 -3.12
CA ARG A 189 -8.33 15.84 -2.10
C ARG A 189 -6.87 15.50 -1.85
N ALA A 190 -6.45 14.26 -2.12
CA ALA A 190 -5.06 13.82 -1.91
C ALA A 190 -4.06 14.72 -2.64
N THR A 191 -4.33 15.08 -3.89
CA THR A 191 -3.45 15.95 -4.69
C THR A 191 -3.71 17.44 -4.48
N GLN A 192 -4.91 17.81 -4.03
CA GLN A 192 -5.32 19.21 -3.84
C GLN A 192 -4.89 19.78 -2.48
N GLN A 193 -4.75 18.95 -1.44
CA GLN A 193 -4.47 19.34 -0.06
C GLN A 193 -3.13 18.78 0.44
N LEU A 194 -2.10 18.79 -0.43
CA LEU A 194 -0.76 18.27 -0.10
C LEU A 194 -0.13 18.97 1.11
N ASP A 195 -0.39 20.26 1.27
CA ASP A 195 0.04 21.05 2.43
C ASP A 195 -0.60 20.55 3.74
N TYR A 196 -1.90 20.27 3.74
CA TYR A 196 -2.59 19.72 4.92
C TYR A 196 -2.12 18.30 5.23
N ILE A 197 -1.92 17.47 4.20
CA ILE A 197 -1.39 16.11 4.35
C ILE A 197 0.01 16.15 4.96
N LEU A 198 0.90 17.01 4.47
CA LEU A 198 2.24 17.15 5.04
C LEU A 198 2.20 17.69 6.47
N ALA A 199 1.34 18.66 6.76
CA ALA A 199 1.15 19.16 8.12
C ALA A 199 0.65 18.04 9.05
N ALA A 200 -0.28 17.20 8.58
CA ALA A 200 -0.79 16.03 9.29
C ALA A 200 0.30 15.01 9.58
N LEU A 201 1.10 14.65 8.57
CA LEU A 201 2.20 13.70 8.71
C LEU A 201 3.28 14.25 9.66
N LYS A 202 3.66 15.52 9.52
CA LYS A 202 4.60 16.17 10.44
C LYS A 202 4.10 16.13 11.89
N LYS A 203 2.83 16.48 12.11
CA LYS A 203 2.20 16.43 13.44
C LYS A 203 2.15 14.99 13.98
N PHE A 204 1.74 14.03 13.16
CA PHE A 204 1.69 12.62 13.53
C PHE A 204 3.05 12.15 14.02
N TRP A 205 4.11 12.38 13.25
CA TRP A 205 5.46 11.95 13.62
C TRP A 205 6.15 12.79 14.69
N SER A 206 5.63 13.98 15.03
CA SER A 206 6.21 14.85 16.08
C SER A 206 5.60 14.61 17.47
N GLN A 207 4.52 13.83 17.60
CA GLN A 207 3.93 13.51 18.91
C GLN A 207 4.82 12.54 19.69
N GLU A 208 5.12 12.86 20.95
CA GLU A 208 5.80 11.94 21.87
C GLU A 208 4.96 10.64 21.97
N GLY A 209 5.56 9.50 21.62
CA GLY A 209 4.88 8.19 21.55
C GLY A 209 4.45 7.74 20.14
N ALA A 210 4.36 8.64 19.15
CA ALA A 210 4.19 8.26 17.75
C ALA A 210 5.41 7.54 17.16
N LEU A 211 6.55 7.60 17.87
CA LEU A 211 7.68 6.73 17.59
C LEU A 211 7.58 5.41 18.35
N GLU A 212 6.92 5.30 19.50
CA GLU A 212 6.89 4.05 20.28
C GLU A 212 5.96 3.00 19.66
N ILE A 213 4.73 3.35 19.30
CA ILE A 213 3.77 2.36 18.78
C ILE A 213 4.21 1.88 17.39
N PRO A 214 4.48 2.76 16.40
CA PRO A 214 5.12 2.37 15.14
C PRO A 214 6.44 1.65 15.33
N ARG A 215 7.33 2.00 16.27
CA ARG A 215 8.58 1.27 16.52
C ARG A 215 8.35 -0.11 17.13
N LEU A 216 7.43 -0.27 18.08
CA LEU A 216 7.11 -1.56 18.71
C LEU A 216 6.38 -2.47 17.72
N ILE A 217 5.49 -1.92 16.91
CA ILE A 217 4.88 -2.59 15.75
C ILE A 217 5.95 -2.96 14.72
N TYR A 218 6.88 -2.04 14.42
CA TYR A 218 8.00 -2.23 13.50
C TYR A 218 9.06 -3.20 14.01
N GLN A 219 9.13 -3.41 15.33
CA GLN A 219 9.94 -4.43 15.97
C GLN A 219 9.18 -5.76 16.11
N GLY A 220 7.92 -5.83 15.64
CA GLY A 220 7.07 -7.02 15.78
C GLY A 220 6.75 -7.37 17.23
N LEU A 221 6.91 -6.42 18.16
CA LEU A 221 6.73 -6.64 19.59
C LEU A 221 5.26 -6.57 20.00
N ILE A 222 4.45 -5.78 19.30
CA ILE A 222 3.02 -5.62 19.56
C ILE A 222 2.21 -5.53 18.26
N ASP A 223 0.96 -6.01 18.29
CA ASP A 223 -0.03 -5.83 17.24
C ASP A 223 -0.64 -4.43 17.32
N PHE A 224 -1.53 -4.11 16.37
CA PHE A 224 -2.21 -2.81 16.33
C PHE A 224 -3.18 -2.56 17.49
N THR A 225 -3.49 -3.58 18.29
CA THR A 225 -4.27 -3.44 19.52
C THR A 225 -3.39 -3.15 20.74
N GLY A 226 -2.07 -3.03 20.53
CA GLY A 226 -1.08 -2.88 21.61
C GLY A 226 -0.83 -4.19 22.35
N LYS A 227 -1.31 -5.33 21.83
CA LYS A 227 -1.07 -6.63 22.45
C LYS A 227 0.23 -7.22 21.93
N PRO A 228 1.02 -7.90 22.76
CA PRO A 228 2.24 -8.54 22.30
C PRO A 228 1.95 -9.50 21.14
N ILE A 229 2.69 -9.37 20.03
CA ILE A 229 2.68 -10.43 19.01
C ILE A 229 3.55 -11.54 19.58
N PHE A 230 2.92 -12.53 20.21
CA PHE A 230 3.58 -13.81 20.45
C PHE A 230 3.70 -14.55 19.11
N MET A 231 4.66 -14.15 18.28
CA MET A 231 5.17 -15.04 17.24
C MET A 231 5.93 -16.16 17.94
N GLU A 232 5.24 -17.27 18.23
CA GLU A 232 5.76 -18.44 18.92
C GLU A 232 6.87 -19.19 18.14
N SER A 233 7.41 -18.58 17.07
CA SER A 233 8.45 -19.16 16.22
C SER A 233 9.62 -18.22 15.88
N GLN A 234 10.16 -17.45 16.83
CA GLN A 234 11.56 -17.01 16.74
C GLN A 234 12.23 -17.07 18.13
N ARG A 235 12.73 -18.26 18.49
CA ARG A 235 13.70 -18.42 19.58
C ARG A 235 15.07 -17.98 19.08
N SER A 236 15.76 -17.18 19.92
CA SER A 236 17.09 -16.58 19.73
C SER A 236 17.02 -15.32 18.86
N VAL A 237 17.37 -14.11 19.32
CA VAL A 237 18.74 -13.76 19.74
C VAL A 237 18.70 -12.69 20.84
N THR A 238 19.29 -13.04 21.99
CA THR A 238 19.90 -12.07 22.91
C THR A 238 21.08 -11.40 22.21
N GLY A 239 20.97 -10.10 21.93
CA GLY A 239 22.08 -9.26 21.49
C GLY A 239 21.76 -8.44 20.25
N GLY A 240 21.00 -7.35 20.39
CA GLY A 240 21.04 -6.17 19.52
C GLY A 240 20.82 -6.32 18.01
N VAL A 241 20.58 -7.52 17.48
CA VAL A 241 20.32 -7.74 16.06
C VAL A 241 18.90 -7.30 15.78
N ILE A 242 18.75 -6.21 15.03
CA ILE A 242 17.51 -5.86 14.34
C ILE A 242 17.17 -7.07 13.48
N VAL A 243 16.16 -7.84 13.90
CA VAL A 243 15.66 -8.96 13.10
C VAL A 243 15.13 -8.36 11.79
N PRO A 244 15.69 -8.71 10.62
CA PRO A 244 15.18 -8.21 9.35
C PRO A 244 13.72 -8.64 9.26
N TYR A 245 12.84 -7.65 9.14
CA TYR A 245 11.40 -7.86 9.14
C TYR A 245 11.05 -8.88 8.05
N PRO A 246 10.28 -9.95 8.34
CA PRO A 246 9.86 -10.89 7.32
C PRO A 246 9.15 -10.10 6.21
N GLY A 247 9.59 -10.32 4.97
CA GLY A 247 9.21 -9.55 3.77
C GLY A 247 7.75 -9.12 3.82
N ILE A 248 7.55 -7.82 3.98
CA ILE A 248 6.22 -7.26 4.10
C ILE A 248 5.56 -7.30 2.70
N ASP A 249 4.44 -7.99 2.59
CA ASP A 249 3.69 -8.08 1.33
C ASP A 249 3.13 -6.71 0.90
N ASP A 250 2.81 -6.58 -0.40
CA ASP A 250 2.18 -5.40 -0.98
C ASP A 250 0.89 -5.06 -0.23
N PRO A 251 0.80 -3.88 0.42
CA PRO A 251 -0.38 -3.51 1.19
C PRO A 251 -1.55 -3.10 0.29
N PHE A 252 -1.34 -2.90 -1.00
CA PHE A 252 -2.40 -2.54 -1.95
C PHE A 252 -2.92 -3.77 -2.70
N HIS A 253 -2.06 -4.73 -3.04
CA HIS A 253 -2.44 -5.96 -3.73
C HIS A 253 -2.15 -7.19 -2.87
N ILE A 254 -3.16 -7.71 -2.18
CA ILE A 254 -2.95 -8.83 -1.25
C ILE A 254 -3.36 -10.15 -1.91
N PRO A 255 -2.41 -11.07 -2.18
CA PRO A 255 -2.71 -12.35 -2.85
C PRO A 255 -3.76 -13.18 -2.11
N ALA A 256 -3.74 -13.20 -0.78
CA ALA A 256 -4.70 -13.93 0.04
C ALA A 256 -6.16 -13.46 -0.17
N VAL A 257 -6.38 -12.16 -0.36
CA VAL A 257 -7.72 -11.60 -0.65
C VAL A 257 -8.16 -11.99 -2.05
N ASN A 258 -7.26 -11.92 -3.03
CA ASN A 258 -7.54 -12.33 -4.41
C ASN A 258 -7.87 -13.82 -4.52
N GLU A 259 -7.12 -14.68 -3.82
CA GLU A 259 -7.40 -16.11 -3.74
C GLU A 259 -8.78 -16.36 -3.11
N LEU A 260 -9.12 -15.64 -2.04
CA LEU A 260 -10.42 -15.78 -1.41
C LEU A 260 -11.57 -15.36 -2.35
N LEU A 261 -11.41 -14.24 -3.07
CA LEU A 261 -12.35 -13.80 -4.11
C LEU A 261 -12.48 -14.85 -5.22
N HIS A 262 -11.37 -15.45 -5.65
CA HIS A 262 -11.39 -16.51 -6.65
C HIS A 262 -12.18 -17.73 -6.18
N ARG A 263 -11.91 -18.24 -4.97
CA ARG A 263 -12.66 -19.37 -4.38
C ARG A 263 -14.14 -19.06 -4.23
N SER A 264 -14.47 -17.82 -3.86
CA SER A 264 -15.87 -17.37 -3.74
C SER A 264 -16.59 -17.31 -5.09
N ARG A 265 -15.86 -16.98 -6.16
CA ARG A 265 -16.39 -16.96 -7.52
C ARG A 265 -16.62 -18.37 -8.06
N VAL A 266 -15.62 -19.25 -7.95
CA VAL A 266 -15.73 -20.65 -8.40
C VAL A 266 -16.93 -21.33 -7.75
N ARG A 267 -17.13 -21.10 -6.45
CA ARG A 267 -18.31 -21.60 -5.73
C ARG A 267 -19.63 -21.01 -6.24
N GLY A 268 -19.66 -19.73 -6.60
CA GLY A 268 -20.83 -19.10 -7.20
C GLY A 268 -21.19 -19.68 -8.56
N GLU A 269 -20.18 -19.98 -9.39
CA GLU A 269 -20.33 -20.57 -10.73
C GLU A 269 -20.75 -22.05 -10.69
N GLU A 270 -20.26 -22.82 -9.71
CA GLU A 270 -20.67 -24.22 -9.49
C GLU A 270 -22.12 -24.36 -8.96
N GLY A 271 -22.78 -23.23 -8.67
CA GLY A 271 -24.04 -23.20 -7.94
C GLY A 271 -23.84 -23.64 -6.48
N PRO A 272 -24.88 -23.63 -5.64
CA PRO A 272 -24.78 -24.09 -4.26
C PRO A 272 -24.41 -25.59 -4.24
N VAL A 273 -23.10 -25.88 -4.21
CA VAL A 273 -22.55 -27.20 -3.93
C VAL A 273 -23.06 -27.56 -2.53
N THR A 274 -24.01 -28.51 -2.50
CA THR A 274 -24.92 -28.96 -1.42
C THR A 274 -26.28 -28.24 -1.30
N ALA A 275 -27.20 -28.48 -2.24
CA ALA A 275 -28.49 -29.16 -1.98
C ALA A 275 -29.38 -29.31 -3.25
N LEU A 276 -29.67 -30.56 -3.60
CA LEU A 276 -30.95 -31.02 -4.21
C LEU A 276 -31.21 -30.82 -5.73
N SER A 277 -30.22 -30.94 -6.60
CA SER A 277 -30.48 -31.16 -8.04
C SER A 277 -30.71 -32.63 -8.44
N SER A 278 -30.95 -33.52 -7.48
CA SER A 278 -31.43 -34.88 -7.78
C SER A 278 -32.56 -35.29 -6.85
N SER A 279 -33.77 -35.23 -7.41
CA SER A 279 -35.05 -35.77 -6.91
C SER A 279 -35.88 -34.90 -5.94
N SER A 280 -37.10 -34.62 -6.40
CA SER A 280 -38.24 -33.99 -5.74
C SER A 280 -38.29 -32.46 -5.72
N SER A 281 -39.24 -31.96 -6.50
CA SER A 281 -39.69 -30.59 -6.68
C SER A 281 -40.41 -30.03 -5.45
N SER A 282 -39.72 -29.90 -4.32
CA SER A 282 -40.21 -29.04 -3.24
C SER A 282 -39.64 -27.65 -3.51
N SER A 283 -40.48 -26.75 -4.03
CA SER A 283 -40.24 -25.30 -4.04
C SER A 283 -39.75 -24.90 -2.65
N VAL A 284 -38.45 -24.63 -2.48
CA VAL A 284 -37.94 -23.99 -1.27
C VAL A 284 -38.47 -22.57 -1.34
N THR A 285 -39.69 -22.39 -0.84
CA THR A 285 -40.38 -21.12 -0.85
C THR A 285 -39.76 -20.28 0.27
N ALA A 286 -39.29 -19.08 -0.04
CA ALA A 286 -38.72 -18.11 0.90
C ALA A 286 -39.61 -17.97 2.15
N TYR A 287 -39.34 -18.76 3.19
CA TYR A 287 -40.33 -19.12 4.20
C TYR A 287 -40.67 -17.91 5.06
N LEU A 288 -39.66 -17.13 5.43
CA LEU A 288 -39.83 -15.92 6.23
C LEU A 288 -40.69 -14.89 5.48
N SER A 289 -40.48 -14.74 4.19
CA SER A 289 -41.16 -13.76 3.34
C SER A 289 -42.56 -14.23 2.93
N THR A 290 -42.74 -15.52 2.64
CA THR A 290 -43.98 -16.05 2.06
C THR A 290 -44.93 -16.68 3.06
N ARG A 291 -44.42 -17.35 4.11
CA ARG A 291 -45.25 -18.01 5.14
C ARG A 291 -45.47 -17.13 6.36
N LEU A 292 -44.43 -16.43 6.80
CA LEU A 292 -44.52 -15.55 7.97
C LEU A 292 -44.77 -14.08 7.60
N SER A 293 -44.66 -13.72 6.31
CA SER A 293 -44.80 -12.35 5.82
C SER A 293 -43.96 -11.35 6.62
N LEU A 294 -42.75 -11.76 7.02
CA LEU A 294 -41.86 -10.92 7.81
C LEU A 294 -41.35 -9.75 6.96
N PRO A 295 -41.52 -8.49 7.44
CA PRO A 295 -40.89 -7.34 6.82
C PRO A 295 -39.37 -7.48 6.75
N LEU A 296 -38.74 -6.85 5.77
CA LEU A 296 -37.29 -6.94 5.54
C LEU A 296 -36.49 -6.43 6.75
N GLU A 297 -37.01 -5.42 7.44
CA GLU A 297 -36.43 -4.83 8.64
C GLU A 297 -36.33 -5.85 9.78
N ILE A 298 -37.34 -6.71 9.93
CA ILE A 298 -37.34 -7.77 10.94
C ILE A 298 -36.34 -8.86 10.56
N LYS A 299 -36.22 -9.18 9.26
CA LYS A 299 -35.20 -10.13 8.78
C LYS A 299 -33.79 -9.61 9.06
N TYR A 300 -33.52 -8.33 8.81
CA TYR A 300 -32.24 -7.72 9.16
C TYR A 300 -32.01 -7.73 10.66
N ALA A 301 -33.00 -7.32 11.47
CA ALA A 301 -32.88 -7.32 12.92
C ALA A 301 -32.50 -8.72 13.45
N ILE A 302 -33.19 -9.79 13.01
CA ILE A 302 -32.84 -11.17 13.38
C ILE A 302 -31.42 -11.51 12.93
N SER A 303 -31.10 -11.20 11.67
CA SER A 303 -29.81 -11.58 11.10
C SER A 303 -28.65 -10.86 11.80
N ASP A 304 -28.84 -9.61 12.24
CA ASP A 304 -27.87 -8.78 12.97
C ASP A 304 -27.51 -9.31 14.37
N TYR A 305 -28.36 -10.16 14.96
CA TYR A 305 -28.02 -10.89 16.19
C TYR A 305 -27.23 -12.18 15.94
N LEU A 306 -27.04 -12.59 14.68
CA LEU A 306 -26.38 -13.85 14.31
C LEU A 306 -25.00 -13.57 13.68
N ASP A 307 -24.04 -14.47 13.92
CA ASP A 307 -22.78 -14.49 13.18
C ASP A 307 -23.00 -14.85 11.70
N ALA A 308 -22.02 -14.56 10.83
CA ALA A 308 -22.16 -14.76 9.39
C ALA A 308 -22.49 -16.22 8.99
N THR A 309 -21.94 -17.20 9.70
CA THR A 309 -22.20 -18.62 9.47
C THR A 309 -23.65 -18.96 9.82
N SER A 310 -24.12 -18.49 10.98
CA SER A 310 -25.49 -18.67 11.45
C SER A 310 -26.51 -18.00 10.53
N VAL A 311 -26.24 -16.78 10.03
CA VAL A 311 -27.09 -16.11 9.03
C VAL A 311 -27.16 -16.95 7.75
N ARG A 312 -26.02 -17.41 7.21
CA ARG A 312 -25.99 -18.25 6.00
C ARG A 312 -26.82 -19.52 6.18
N ASN A 313 -26.64 -20.23 7.30
CA ASN A 313 -27.39 -21.45 7.59
C ASN A 313 -28.89 -21.20 7.74
N MET A 314 -29.27 -20.11 8.40
CA MET A 314 -30.66 -19.68 8.52
C MET A 314 -31.28 -19.42 7.14
N LEU A 315 -30.61 -18.62 6.29
CA LEU A 315 -31.10 -18.29 4.96
C LEU A 315 -31.25 -19.54 4.08
N LEU A 316 -30.27 -20.46 4.12
CA LEU A 316 -30.36 -21.74 3.41
C LEU A 316 -31.54 -22.59 3.91
N ALA A 317 -31.73 -22.70 5.23
CA ALA A 317 -32.80 -23.49 5.82
C ALA A 317 -34.20 -22.94 5.47
N PHE A 318 -34.33 -21.61 5.35
CA PHE A 318 -35.60 -20.96 5.02
C PHE A 318 -35.78 -20.64 3.52
N GLY A 319 -34.82 -20.98 2.66
CA GLY A 319 -34.86 -20.62 1.24
C GLY A 319 -34.88 -19.12 0.98
N GLU A 320 -34.26 -18.36 1.87
CA GLU A 320 -34.19 -16.90 1.82
C GLU A 320 -32.85 -16.45 1.24
N SER A 321 -32.81 -15.20 0.78
CA SER A 321 -31.58 -14.52 0.39
C SER A 321 -31.60 -13.09 0.90
N LEU A 322 -30.40 -12.53 1.11
CA LEU A 322 -30.20 -11.13 1.47
C LEU A 322 -29.38 -10.44 0.38
N PRO A 323 -29.60 -9.14 0.14
CA PRO A 323 -28.91 -8.41 -0.91
C PRO A 323 -27.41 -8.29 -0.62
N VAL A 324 -26.62 -8.03 -1.67
CA VAL A 324 -25.16 -7.83 -1.58
C VAL A 324 -24.79 -6.75 -0.57
N SER A 325 -25.57 -5.67 -0.50
CA SER A 325 -25.35 -4.57 0.45
C SER A 325 -25.35 -5.02 1.92
N TYR A 326 -26.17 -6.02 2.27
CA TYR A 326 -26.20 -6.58 3.61
C TYR A 326 -24.89 -7.31 3.96
N TRP A 327 -24.39 -8.14 3.03
CA TRP A 327 -23.15 -8.89 3.22
C TRP A 327 -21.93 -7.97 3.28
N LEU A 328 -21.89 -6.96 2.40
CA LEU A 328 -20.82 -5.94 2.43
C LEU A 328 -20.77 -5.18 3.74
N HIS A 329 -21.92 -4.88 4.36
CA HIS A 329 -21.95 -4.19 5.65
C HIS A 329 -21.26 -4.98 6.77
N ARG A 330 -21.12 -6.31 6.61
CA ARG A 330 -20.45 -7.21 7.55
C ARG A 330 -18.96 -7.41 7.28
N ILE A 331 -18.43 -6.78 6.23
CA ILE A 331 -17.02 -6.85 5.84
C ILE A 331 -16.41 -5.47 6.09
N PRO A 332 -15.23 -5.37 6.74
CA PRO A 332 -14.54 -4.09 6.84
C PRO A 332 -13.93 -3.73 5.48
N THR A 333 -14.74 -3.15 4.61
CA THR A 333 -14.41 -2.85 3.20
C THR A 333 -13.23 -1.89 3.03
N THR A 334 -12.94 -1.07 4.05
CA THR A 334 -11.73 -0.23 4.09
C THR A 334 -10.46 -1.07 4.16
N LEU A 335 -10.49 -2.23 4.83
CA LEU A 335 -9.37 -3.17 4.89
C LEU A 335 -9.36 -4.12 3.68
N TYR A 336 -10.53 -4.49 3.16
CA TYR A 336 -10.68 -5.40 2.02
C TYR A 336 -11.20 -4.67 0.78
N MET A 337 -10.40 -3.73 0.31
CA MET A 337 -10.74 -2.82 -0.80
C MET A 337 -11.08 -3.56 -2.10
N GLU A 338 -10.39 -4.66 -2.39
CA GLU A 338 -10.64 -5.51 -3.55
C GLU A 338 -12.06 -6.10 -3.53
N ILE A 339 -12.60 -6.40 -2.35
CA ILE A 339 -13.96 -6.91 -2.17
C ILE A 339 -14.98 -5.82 -2.54
N GLN A 340 -14.75 -4.58 -2.10
CA GLN A 340 -15.61 -3.45 -2.44
C GLN A 340 -15.61 -3.19 -3.95
N ASP A 341 -14.44 -3.20 -4.59
CA ASP A 341 -14.31 -3.01 -6.03
C ASP A 341 -15.06 -4.10 -6.82
N LYS A 342 -14.95 -5.36 -6.37
CA LYS A 342 -15.70 -6.47 -6.97
C LYS A 342 -17.21 -6.33 -6.80
N ALA A 343 -17.66 -5.82 -5.67
CA ALA A 343 -19.09 -5.59 -5.47
C ALA A 343 -19.67 -4.53 -6.40
N LEU A 344 -18.87 -3.54 -6.80
CA LEU A 344 -19.29 -2.51 -7.74
C LEU A 344 -19.24 -2.99 -9.19
N THR A 345 -18.26 -3.82 -9.53
CA THR A 345 -17.97 -4.21 -10.92
C THR A 345 -18.68 -5.48 -11.38
N ALA A 346 -18.90 -6.46 -10.48
CA ALA A 346 -19.45 -7.77 -10.82
C ALA A 346 -20.13 -8.46 -9.61
N PRO A 347 -21.14 -7.82 -8.98
CA PRO A 347 -21.75 -8.33 -7.76
C PRO A 347 -22.35 -9.73 -7.90
N GLU A 348 -22.90 -10.09 -9.05
CA GLU A 348 -23.53 -11.38 -9.31
C GLU A 348 -22.55 -12.56 -9.41
N THR A 349 -21.25 -12.29 -9.54
CA THR A 349 -20.23 -13.33 -9.74
C THR A 349 -19.68 -13.94 -8.45
N ILE A 350 -20.08 -13.41 -7.30
CA ILE A 350 -19.49 -13.74 -5.99
C ILE A 350 -20.54 -14.36 -5.07
N ASP A 351 -20.21 -15.50 -4.46
CA ASP A 351 -20.95 -16.04 -3.30
C ASP A 351 -20.69 -15.17 -2.05
N TRP A 352 -21.42 -14.06 -1.92
CA TRP A 352 -21.29 -13.11 -0.81
C TRP A 352 -21.48 -13.71 0.59
N PRO A 353 -22.46 -14.60 0.84
CA PRO A 353 -22.56 -15.31 2.11
C PRO A 353 -21.28 -16.07 2.46
N TYR A 354 -20.73 -16.82 1.51
CA TYR A 354 -19.48 -17.56 1.72
C TYR A 354 -18.30 -16.62 1.94
N LEU A 355 -18.12 -15.60 1.08
CA LEU A 355 -17.03 -14.63 1.22
C LEU A 355 -17.04 -13.97 2.60
N THR A 356 -18.21 -13.51 3.05
CA THR A 356 -18.37 -12.86 4.37
C THR A 356 -17.99 -13.79 5.51
N MET A 357 -18.40 -15.05 5.44
CA MET A 357 -18.03 -16.06 6.42
C MET A 357 -16.51 -16.26 6.47
N MET A 358 -15.86 -16.37 5.32
CA MET A 358 -14.43 -16.62 5.23
C MET A 358 -13.60 -15.40 5.66
N VAL A 359 -14.05 -14.17 5.37
CA VAL A 359 -13.39 -12.95 5.85
C VAL A 359 -13.46 -12.83 7.38
N ASN A 360 -14.57 -13.26 7.98
CA ASN A 360 -14.76 -13.21 9.43
C ASN A 360 -14.07 -14.36 10.18
N ASP A 361 -13.67 -15.42 9.49
CA ASP A 361 -12.87 -16.48 10.07
C ASP A 361 -11.40 -16.04 10.18
N LYS A 362 -10.97 -15.81 11.42
CA LYS A 362 -9.61 -15.35 11.75
C LYS A 362 -8.53 -16.30 11.25
N ASN A 363 -8.82 -17.58 11.04
CA ASN A 363 -7.84 -18.56 10.60
C ASN A 363 -7.49 -18.44 9.11
N ILE A 364 -8.23 -17.65 8.33
CA ILE A 364 -8.06 -17.58 6.88
C ILE A 364 -7.17 -16.42 6.47
N LEU A 365 -7.46 -15.23 7.02
CA LEU A 365 -6.73 -14.00 6.68
C LEU A 365 -5.92 -13.45 7.84
N GLY A 366 -6.06 -13.99 9.05
CA GLY A 366 -5.40 -13.49 10.26
C GLY A 366 -3.88 -13.53 10.21
N ASP A 367 -3.31 -14.48 9.45
CA ASP A 367 -1.86 -14.66 9.31
C ASP A 367 -1.30 -13.97 8.05
N SER A 368 -2.13 -13.26 7.27
CA SER A 368 -1.67 -12.58 6.06
C SER A 368 -0.84 -11.33 6.43
N LEU A 369 0.47 -11.38 6.14
CA LEU A 369 1.38 -10.24 6.34
C LEU A 369 0.93 -9.00 5.56
N GLY A 370 0.36 -9.19 4.36
CA GLY A 370 -0.22 -8.10 3.57
C GLY A 370 -1.39 -7.42 4.27
N ILE A 371 -2.31 -8.19 4.88
CA ILE A 371 -3.45 -7.64 5.63
C ILE A 371 -2.96 -6.89 6.85
N TRP A 372 -2.01 -7.46 7.56
CA TRP A 372 -1.39 -6.81 8.72
C TRP A 372 -0.72 -5.48 8.32
N ASN A 373 0.07 -5.47 7.23
CA ASN A 373 0.73 -4.26 6.76
C ASN A 373 -0.26 -3.20 6.27
N ARG A 374 -1.28 -3.60 5.51
CA ARG A 374 -2.35 -2.69 5.10
C ARG A 374 -3.06 -2.10 6.33
N SER A 375 -3.44 -2.93 7.30
CA SER A 375 -4.10 -2.49 8.53
C SER A 375 -3.27 -1.43 9.27
N ARG A 376 -1.95 -1.65 9.39
CA ARG A 376 -1.00 -0.67 9.94
C ARG A 376 -1.07 0.67 9.24
N ILE A 377 -0.95 0.65 7.92
CA ILE A 377 -0.88 1.85 7.10
C ILE A 377 -2.20 2.59 7.19
N LEU A 378 -3.33 1.89 7.06
CA LEU A 378 -4.66 2.47 7.18
C LEU A 378 -4.88 3.13 8.56
N ALA A 379 -4.37 2.55 9.66
CA ALA A 379 -4.47 3.16 10.98
C ALA A 379 -3.72 4.50 11.10
N ILE A 380 -2.56 4.62 10.45
CA ILE A 380 -1.84 5.91 10.34
C ILE A 380 -2.66 6.86 9.47
N LEU A 381 -3.12 6.39 8.30
CA LEU A 381 -3.87 7.20 7.34
C LEU A 381 -5.21 7.72 7.90
N THR A 382 -5.88 6.95 8.77
CA THR A 382 -7.09 7.41 9.46
C THR A 382 -6.81 8.65 10.31
N GLN A 383 -5.75 8.63 11.14
CA GLN A 383 -5.37 9.78 11.97
C GLN A 383 -4.94 10.99 11.12
N VAL A 384 -4.21 10.73 10.04
CA VAL A 384 -3.82 11.76 9.06
C VAL A 384 -5.06 12.39 8.42
N THR A 385 -6.00 11.57 7.98
CA THR A 385 -7.25 12.01 7.34
C THR A 385 -8.13 12.81 8.29
N GLU A 386 -8.25 12.38 9.55
CA GLU A 386 -8.94 13.13 10.60
C GLU A 386 -8.35 14.53 10.78
N TYR A 387 -7.03 14.64 10.87
CA TYR A 387 -6.38 15.95 10.99
C TYR A 387 -6.53 16.81 9.74
N VAL A 388 -6.45 16.23 8.54
CA VAL A 388 -6.72 16.95 7.29
C VAL A 388 -8.15 17.49 7.29
N ASN A 389 -9.13 16.72 7.76
CA ASN A 389 -10.52 17.18 7.89
C ASN A 389 -10.66 18.30 8.93
N GLU A 390 -9.97 18.22 10.07
CA GLU A 390 -9.95 19.30 11.06
C GLU A 390 -9.41 20.61 10.48
N LEU A 391 -8.27 20.57 9.79
CA LEU A 391 -7.69 21.74 9.14
C LEU A 391 -8.62 22.36 8.10
N ASP A 392 -9.29 21.52 7.31
CA ASP A 392 -10.24 21.97 6.29
C ASP A 392 -11.45 22.68 6.92
N THR A 393 -11.99 22.14 8.02
CA THR A 393 -13.09 22.78 8.74
C THR A 393 -12.71 24.12 9.39
N LEU A 394 -11.47 24.25 9.87
CA LEU A 394 -10.98 25.50 10.45
C LEU A 394 -10.80 26.59 9.39
N ASN A 395 -10.26 26.23 8.22
CA ASN A 395 -10.05 27.17 7.12
C ASN A 395 -11.35 27.51 6.39
N GLY A 396 -12.30 26.57 6.28
CA GLY A 396 -13.63 26.81 5.70
C GLY A 396 -14.55 27.69 6.57
N ARG A 397 -14.29 27.81 7.87
CA ARG A 397 -15.00 28.74 8.78
C ARG A 397 -14.47 30.18 8.73
N ALA A 398 -13.40 30.44 8.00
CA ALA A 398 -12.78 31.76 7.88
C ALA A 398 -13.25 32.56 6.65
N ILE A 399 -14.34 32.14 5.99
CA ILE A 399 -14.93 32.79 4.81
C ILE A 399 -16.21 33.52 5.19
#